data_AF-A0A0K6ITJ3-F1
#
_entry.id   AF-A0A0K6ITJ3-F1
#
_cell.length_a   1.000
_cell.length_b   1.000
_cell.length_c   1.000
_cell.angle_alpha   90.00
_cell.angle_beta   90.00
_cell.angle_gamma   90.00
#
_symmetry.space_group_name_H-M   'P 1'
#
loop_
_entity.id
_entity.type
_entity.pdbx_description
1 polymer ?
#
loop_
_entity_poly.entity_id
_entity_poly.type
_entity_poly.pdbx_seq_one_letter_code
_entity_poly.pdbx_strand_id
1 'polypeptide(L)'
;MSWFSDLFTGSVSSFVHSVGEVADRFIQTPEDKAKFAIELERLLQQRDSEIEQTIRTELQTKERMLVAELSQDDNYTKRARPTVVYAGLGFIFLNYVVFPLVALLAEAPAEPLADLPAEFWMAWGGICSSWVIGRSMEKRGMRNPVVSAVTGSKPTKLLD
;
A
#
# COMPACT_ATOMS: atom_id res chain seq x y z
N MET A 1 -5.51 -5.37 17.92
CA MET A 1 -4.33 -5.90 18.66
C MET A 1 -4.71 -7.05 19.61
N SER A 2 -5.93 -7.16 20.14
CA SER A 2 -6.34 -8.24 21.06
C SER A 2 -6.50 -9.63 20.40
N TRP A 3 -6.99 -9.71 19.17
CA TRP A 3 -7.28 -11.02 18.56
C TRP A 3 -6.02 -11.87 18.30
N PHE A 4 -4.88 -11.21 18.03
CA PHE A 4 -3.60 -11.89 17.78
C PHE A 4 -2.93 -12.29 19.10
N SER A 5 -3.07 -11.46 20.15
CA SER A 5 -2.61 -11.83 21.48
C SER A 5 -3.38 -13.02 22.03
N ASP A 6 -4.69 -13.10 21.83
CA ASP A 6 -5.55 -14.17 22.35
C ASP A 6 -5.30 -15.52 21.66
N LEU A 7 -5.01 -15.48 20.35
CA LEU A 7 -4.69 -16.68 19.56
C LEU A 7 -3.29 -17.22 19.90
N PHE A 8 -2.33 -16.32 20.17
CA PHE A 8 -0.97 -16.70 20.57
C PHE A 8 -0.90 -17.14 22.03
N THR A 9 -1.57 -16.45 22.96
CA THR A 9 -1.62 -16.88 24.39
C THR A 9 -2.42 -18.16 24.57
N GLY A 10 -3.52 -18.35 23.85
CA GLY A 10 -4.29 -19.61 23.88
C GLY A 10 -3.52 -20.81 23.35
N SER A 11 -2.76 -20.63 22.26
CA SER A 11 -1.93 -21.68 21.65
C SER A 11 -0.71 -22.04 22.50
N VAL A 12 -0.03 -21.06 23.09
CA VAL A 12 1.18 -21.29 23.90
C VAL A 12 0.81 -21.91 25.25
N SER A 13 -0.29 -21.48 25.88
CA SER A 13 -0.78 -22.07 27.13
C SER A 13 -1.11 -23.56 26.98
N SER A 14 -1.78 -23.94 25.88
CA SER A 14 -2.09 -25.35 25.59
C SER A 14 -0.83 -26.19 25.37
N PHE A 15 0.19 -25.65 24.69
CA PHE A 15 1.45 -26.37 24.46
C PHE A 15 2.26 -26.55 25.75
N VAL A 16 2.32 -25.52 26.59
CA VAL A 16 3.02 -25.59 27.89
C VAL A 16 2.35 -26.61 28.81
N HIS A 17 1.01 -26.70 28.80
CA HIS A 17 0.29 -27.73 29.56
C HIS A 17 0.55 -29.14 29.03
N SER A 18 0.54 -29.36 27.71
CA SER A 18 0.81 -30.69 27.14
C SER A 18 2.26 -31.14 27.34
N VAL A 19 3.22 -30.22 27.27
CA VAL A 19 4.63 -30.52 27.56
C VAL A 19 4.85 -30.71 29.07
N GLY A 20 4.18 -29.93 29.92
CA GLY A 20 4.20 -30.09 31.37
C GLY A 20 3.61 -31.43 31.82
N GLU A 21 2.52 -31.89 31.19
CA GLU A 21 1.88 -33.17 31.50
C GLU A 21 2.73 -34.39 31.05
N VAL A 22 3.46 -34.25 29.93
CA VAL A 22 4.43 -35.26 29.48
C VAL A 22 5.68 -35.25 30.38
N ALA A 23 6.16 -34.08 30.79
CA ALA A 23 7.28 -33.97 31.73
C ALA A 23 6.91 -34.49 33.13
N ASP A 24 5.68 -34.28 33.58
CA ASP A 24 5.13 -34.81 34.83
C ASP A 24 5.14 -36.33 34.90
N ARG A 25 5.07 -37.01 33.75
CA ARG A 25 5.19 -38.46 33.64
C ARG A 25 6.62 -38.99 33.81
N PHE A 26 7.63 -38.16 33.56
CA PHE A 26 9.04 -38.58 33.57
C PHE A 26 9.87 -37.95 34.70
N ILE A 27 9.39 -36.88 35.34
CA ILE A 27 10.10 -36.16 36.40
C ILE A 27 9.28 -36.23 37.71
N GLN A 28 9.68 -37.12 38.62
CA GLN A 28 8.95 -37.38 39.87
C GLN A 28 9.31 -36.43 41.04
N THR A 29 10.39 -35.65 40.90
CA THR A 29 10.90 -34.72 41.93
C THR A 29 10.50 -33.27 41.61
N PRO A 30 9.91 -32.52 42.56
CA PRO A 30 9.43 -31.16 42.33
C PRO A 30 10.55 -30.16 41.96
N GLU A 31 11.79 -30.40 42.39
CA GLU A 31 12.96 -29.58 42.04
C GLU A 31 13.36 -29.72 40.56
N ASP A 32 13.26 -30.92 40.00
CA ASP A 32 13.64 -31.15 38.59
C ASP A 32 12.53 -30.66 37.64
N LYS A 33 11.25 -30.65 38.08
CA LYS A 33 10.16 -29.97 37.36
C LYS A 33 10.37 -28.46 37.30
N ALA A 34 10.81 -27.86 38.41
CA ALA A 34 11.10 -26.42 38.45
C ALA A 34 12.29 -26.06 37.53
N LYS A 35 13.35 -26.87 37.52
CA LYS A 35 14.48 -26.68 36.60
C LYS A 35 14.06 -26.84 35.14
N PHE A 36 13.23 -27.86 34.84
CA PHE A 36 12.70 -28.08 33.50
C PHE A 36 11.82 -26.92 33.03
N ALA A 37 10.96 -26.38 33.90
CA ALA A 37 10.13 -25.22 33.58
C ALA A 37 10.98 -23.97 33.26
N ILE A 38 12.03 -23.71 34.05
CA ILE A 38 12.97 -22.60 33.81
C ILE A 38 13.73 -22.78 32.49
N GLU A 39 14.15 -24.01 32.18
CA GLU A 39 14.86 -24.32 30.94
C GLU A 39 13.93 -24.20 29.71
N LEU A 40 12.67 -24.61 29.84
CA LEU A 40 11.64 -24.42 28.82
C LEU A 40 11.36 -22.93 28.55
N GLU A 41 11.23 -22.12 29.61
CA GLU A 41 11.01 -20.68 29.50
C GLU A 41 12.20 -19.98 28.82
N ARG A 42 13.42 -20.43 29.12
CA ARG A 42 14.64 -19.94 28.45
C ARG A 42 14.67 -20.30 26.96
N LEU A 43 14.28 -21.52 26.60
CA LEU A 43 14.18 -21.95 25.20
C LEU A 43 13.09 -21.18 24.44
N LEU A 44 11.95 -20.91 25.09
CA LEU A 44 10.88 -20.09 24.50
C LEU A 44 11.35 -18.65 24.26
N GLN A 45 12.02 -18.02 25.23
CA GLN A 45 12.60 -16.68 25.05
C GLN A 45 13.64 -16.63 23.92
N GLN A 46 14.50 -17.65 23.80
CA GLN A 46 15.47 -17.73 22.70
C GLN A 46 14.77 -17.83 21.34
N ARG A 47 13.75 -18.69 21.24
CA ARG A 47 12.96 -18.87 20.01
C ARG A 47 12.20 -17.60 19.62
N ASP A 48 11.63 -16.90 20.58
CA ASP A 48 10.92 -15.63 20.31
C ASP A 48 11.89 -14.53 19.86
N SER A 49 13.09 -14.47 20.45
CA SER A 49 14.19 -13.59 19.99
C SER A 49 14.60 -13.87 18.54
N GLU A 50 14.80 -15.13 18.18
CA GLU A 50 15.18 -15.52 16.81
C GLU A 50 14.08 -15.20 15.80
N ILE A 51 12.82 -15.41 16.16
CA ILE A 51 11.67 -15.06 15.32
C ILE A 51 11.60 -13.55 15.13
N GLU A 52 11.77 -12.76 16.18
CA GLU A 52 11.72 -11.30 16.06
C GLU A 52 12.83 -10.78 15.15
N GLN A 53 14.05 -11.31 15.27
CA GLN A 53 15.16 -10.97 14.39
C GLN A 53 14.89 -11.37 12.93
N THR A 54 14.29 -12.54 12.71
CA THR A 54 13.92 -13.01 11.37
C THR A 54 12.86 -12.11 10.76
N ILE A 55 11.79 -11.80 11.51
CA ILE A 55 10.70 -10.92 11.06
C ILE A 55 11.23 -9.52 10.75
N ARG A 56 12.10 -8.95 11.59
CA ARG A 56 12.72 -7.65 11.33
C ARG A 56 13.57 -7.68 10.05
N THR A 57 14.33 -8.74 9.82
CA THR A 57 15.16 -8.90 8.62
C THR A 57 14.31 -9.05 7.36
N GLU A 58 13.21 -9.82 7.43
CA GLU A 58 12.26 -9.96 6.32
C GLU A 58 11.55 -8.64 6.00
N LEU A 59 11.09 -7.91 7.02
CA LEU A 59 10.44 -6.61 6.84
C LEU A 59 11.40 -5.61 6.19
N GLN A 60 12.65 -5.54 6.66
CA GLN A 60 13.67 -4.67 6.05
C GLN A 60 14.00 -5.08 4.61
N THR A 61 14.02 -6.38 4.30
CA THR A 61 14.29 -6.87 2.94
C THR A 61 13.14 -6.52 1.99
N LYS A 62 11.89 -6.71 2.43
CA LYS A 62 10.70 -6.31 1.68
C LYS A 62 10.64 -4.79 1.49
N GLU A 63 10.95 -4.02 2.52
CA GLU A 63 11.05 -2.56 2.43
C GLU A 63 12.08 -2.14 1.38
N ARG A 64 13.29 -2.71 1.42
CA ARG A 64 14.35 -2.42 0.43
C ARG A 64 13.96 -2.80 -0.99
N MET A 65 13.31 -3.95 -1.17
CA MET A 65 12.79 -4.37 -2.47
C MET A 65 11.74 -3.37 -2.97
N LEU A 66 10.80 -2.96 -2.12
CA LEU A 66 9.73 -2.03 -2.46
C LEU A 66 10.29 -0.63 -2.75
N VAL A 67 11.29 -0.17 -1.99
CA VAL A 67 12.04 1.06 -2.28
C VAL A 67 12.79 0.94 -3.60
N ALA A 68 13.42 -0.19 -3.90
CA ALA A 68 14.10 -0.44 -5.16
C ALA A 68 13.13 -0.43 -6.35
N GLU A 69 11.98 -1.08 -6.22
CA GLU A 69 10.90 -1.08 -7.23
C GLU A 69 10.30 0.33 -7.42
N LEU A 70 10.06 1.09 -6.34
CA LEU A 70 9.59 2.47 -6.43
C LEU A 70 10.64 3.42 -7.01
N SER A 71 11.93 3.13 -6.78
CA SER A 71 13.05 3.85 -7.36
C SER A 71 13.33 3.48 -8.81
N GLN A 72 12.71 2.40 -9.31
CA GLN A 72 12.77 2.03 -10.72
C GLN A 72 12.00 3.10 -11.53
N ASP A 73 12.79 4.05 -12.03
CA ASP A 73 12.35 5.36 -12.50
C ASP A 73 11.97 5.34 -13.98
N ASP A 74 10.99 4.52 -14.35
CA ASP A 74 10.34 4.73 -15.64
C ASP A 74 9.44 5.97 -15.54
N ASN A 75 10.01 7.11 -15.94
CA ASN A 75 9.31 8.39 -16.02
C ASN A 75 8.05 8.33 -16.89
N TYR A 76 7.96 7.35 -17.81
CA TYR A 76 6.81 7.18 -18.69
C TYR A 76 5.62 6.56 -17.95
N THR A 77 5.81 5.54 -17.13
CA THR A 77 4.72 4.95 -16.31
C THR A 77 4.24 5.88 -15.18
N LYS A 78 5.13 6.72 -14.61
CA LYS A 78 4.71 7.79 -13.66
C LYS A 78 3.87 8.88 -14.34
N ARG A 79 4.03 9.12 -15.65
CA ARG A 79 3.28 10.11 -16.44
C ARG A 79 2.13 9.52 -17.27
N ALA A 80 2.04 8.20 -17.39
CA ALA A 80 1.00 7.52 -18.17
C ALA A 80 -0.43 7.83 -17.69
N ARG A 81 -0.63 8.01 -16.37
CA ARG A 81 -1.95 8.31 -15.80
C ARG A 81 -2.47 9.69 -16.25
N PRO A 82 -1.71 10.79 -16.11
CA PRO A 82 -2.14 12.09 -16.62
C PRO A 82 -2.14 12.19 -18.17
N THR A 83 -1.29 11.45 -18.90
CA THR A 83 -1.28 11.53 -20.38
C THR A 83 -2.59 11.05 -21.00
N VAL A 84 -3.26 10.04 -20.42
CA VAL A 84 -4.58 9.60 -20.90
C VAL A 84 -5.62 10.71 -20.74
N VAL A 85 -5.60 11.41 -19.60
CA VAL A 85 -6.49 12.55 -19.31
C VAL A 85 -6.20 13.73 -20.25
N TYR A 86 -4.94 14.00 -20.55
CA TYR A 86 -4.59 15.08 -21.49
C TYR A 86 -4.91 14.70 -22.95
N ALA A 87 -4.70 13.45 -23.35
CA ALA A 87 -5.01 12.98 -24.69
C ALA A 87 -6.51 13.06 -24.98
N GLY A 88 -7.38 12.59 -24.07
CA GLY A 88 -8.83 12.71 -24.28
C GLY A 88 -9.35 14.14 -24.20
N LEU A 89 -8.78 15.02 -23.37
CA LEU A 89 -9.04 16.46 -23.43
C LEU A 89 -8.65 17.04 -24.80
N GLY A 90 -7.51 16.62 -25.34
CA GLY A 90 -7.06 16.99 -26.68
C GLY A 90 -8.03 16.56 -27.78
N PHE A 91 -8.54 15.33 -27.74
CA PHE A 91 -9.53 14.84 -28.70
C PHE A 91 -10.86 15.57 -28.59
N ILE A 92 -11.34 15.85 -27.38
CA ILE A 92 -12.56 16.64 -27.15
C ILE A 92 -12.37 18.06 -27.70
N PHE A 93 -11.24 18.70 -27.40
CA PHE A 93 -10.91 20.03 -27.89
C PHE A 93 -10.84 20.08 -29.43
N LEU A 94 -10.21 19.08 -30.04
CA LEU A 94 -10.09 19.01 -31.49
C LEU A 94 -11.47 18.80 -32.15
N ASN A 95 -12.32 17.94 -31.57
CA ASN A 95 -13.66 17.64 -32.08
C ASN A 95 -14.66 18.80 -31.93
N TYR A 96 -14.71 19.43 -30.75
CA TYR A 96 -15.73 20.42 -30.41
C TYR A 96 -15.28 21.88 -30.56
N VAL A 97 -13.98 22.14 -30.75
CA VAL A 97 -13.45 23.50 -30.93
C VAL A 97 -12.77 23.64 -32.28
N VAL A 98 -11.78 22.80 -32.60
CA VAL A 98 -10.98 22.97 -33.82
C VAL A 98 -11.79 22.70 -35.08
N PHE A 99 -12.50 21.56 -35.16
CA PHE A 99 -13.30 21.25 -36.35
C PHE A 99 -14.42 22.26 -36.63
N PRO A 100 -15.26 22.67 -35.66
CA PRO A 100 -16.28 23.69 -35.88
C PRO A 100 -15.68 25.05 -36.27
N LEU A 101 -14.52 25.40 -35.73
CA LEU A 101 -13.84 26.66 -36.06
C LEU A 101 -13.27 26.66 -37.49
N VAL A 102 -12.71 25.53 -37.93
CA VAL A 102 -12.27 25.35 -39.33
C VAL A 102 -13.47 25.33 -40.28
N ALA A 103 -14.56 24.67 -39.90
CA ALA A 103 -15.79 24.63 -40.69
C ALA A 103 -16.41 26.04 -40.84
N LEU A 104 -16.40 26.83 -39.77
CA LEU A 104 -16.83 28.24 -39.79
C LEU A 104 -15.95 29.09 -40.74
N LEU A 105 -14.63 28.90 -40.71
CA LEU A 105 -13.70 29.60 -41.61
C LEU A 105 -13.82 29.15 -43.08
N ALA A 106 -14.28 27.92 -43.31
CA ALA A 106 -14.45 27.33 -44.64
C ALA A 106 -15.87 27.50 -45.22
N GLU A 107 -16.74 28.28 -44.56
CA GLU A 107 -18.17 28.45 -44.92
C GLU A 107 -18.94 27.12 -45.05
N ALA A 108 -18.47 26.09 -44.34
CA ALA A 108 -19.10 24.78 -44.24
C ALA A 108 -20.03 24.73 -43.02
N PRO A 109 -20.99 23.78 -42.96
CA PRO A 109 -21.78 23.57 -41.76
C PRO A 109 -20.86 23.34 -40.55
N ALA A 110 -20.96 24.22 -39.56
CA ALA A 110 -20.11 24.25 -38.37
C ALA A 110 -20.55 23.21 -37.30
N GLU A 111 -20.88 22.00 -37.75
CA GLU A 111 -21.25 20.91 -36.87
C GLU A 111 -20.00 20.10 -36.49
N PRO A 112 -19.93 19.55 -35.25
CA PRO A 112 -18.91 18.58 -34.89
C PRO A 112 -18.96 17.36 -35.83
N LEU A 113 -17.80 16.76 -36.13
CA LEU A 113 -17.74 15.62 -37.07
C LEU A 113 -18.57 14.41 -36.62
N ALA A 114 -18.66 14.20 -35.30
CA ALA A 114 -19.53 13.22 -34.68
C ALA A 114 -19.76 13.62 -33.22
N ASP A 115 -21.01 13.55 -32.76
CA ASP A 115 -21.29 13.65 -31.33
C ASP A 115 -20.75 12.41 -30.60
N LEU A 116 -20.00 12.64 -29.53
CA LEU A 116 -19.43 11.54 -28.75
C LEU A 116 -20.57 10.81 -28.01
N PRO A 117 -20.62 9.47 -28.10
CA PRO A 117 -21.68 8.68 -27.50
C PRO A 117 -21.66 8.80 -25.96
N ALA A 118 -22.81 8.62 -25.29
CA ALA A 118 -22.92 8.80 -23.85
C ALA A 118 -21.96 7.89 -23.06
N GLU A 119 -21.66 6.71 -23.61
CA GLU A 119 -20.69 5.74 -23.12
C GLU A 119 -19.28 6.34 -23.01
N PHE A 120 -18.89 7.19 -23.98
CA PHE A 120 -17.61 7.89 -23.93
C PHE A 120 -17.55 8.84 -22.74
N TRP A 121 -18.59 9.64 -22.52
CA TRP A 121 -18.64 10.61 -21.42
C TRP A 121 -18.62 9.92 -20.05
N MET A 122 -19.30 8.78 -19.92
CA MET A 122 -19.27 7.98 -18.70
C MET A 122 -17.88 7.36 -18.45
N ALA A 123 -17.29 6.73 -19.47
CA ALA A 123 -15.96 6.12 -19.35
C ALA A 123 -14.89 7.18 -19.06
N TRP A 124 -14.95 8.31 -19.77
CA TRP A 124 -14.05 9.44 -19.59
C TRP A 124 -14.18 10.09 -18.21
N GLY A 125 -15.41 10.33 -17.75
CA GLY A 125 -15.69 10.84 -16.41
C GLY A 125 -15.21 9.89 -15.31
N GLY A 126 -15.35 8.57 -15.53
CA GLY A 126 -14.81 7.54 -14.64
C GLY A 126 -13.28 7.57 -14.54
N ILE A 127 -12.59 7.67 -15.68
CA ILE A 127 -11.12 7.76 -15.70
C ILE A 127 -10.65 9.06 -15.03
N CYS A 128 -11.28 10.20 -15.35
CA CYS A 128 -10.94 11.50 -14.74
C CYS A 128 -11.16 11.50 -13.21
N SER A 129 -12.29 10.98 -12.74
CA SER A 129 -12.61 10.92 -11.30
C SER A 129 -11.66 10.00 -10.55
N SER A 130 -11.36 8.81 -11.09
CA SER A 130 -10.34 7.90 -10.55
C SER A 130 -8.97 8.58 -10.43
N TRP A 131 -8.56 9.32 -11.45
CA TRP A 131 -7.30 10.07 -11.42
C TRP A 131 -7.32 11.20 -10.37
N VAL A 132 -8.39 11.98 -10.28
CA VAL A 132 -8.52 13.06 -9.28
C VAL A 132 -8.50 12.51 -7.86
N ILE A 133 -9.19 11.40 -7.61
CA ILE A 133 -9.20 10.71 -6.31
C ILE A 133 -7.79 10.21 -5.98
N GLY A 134 -7.16 9.47 -6.89
CA GLY A 134 -5.80 8.96 -6.72
C GLY A 134 -4.79 10.07 -6.45
N ARG A 135 -4.85 11.17 -7.22
CA ARG A 135 -3.97 12.32 -7.04
C ARG A 135 -4.23 13.06 -5.73
N SER A 136 -5.48 13.12 -5.28
CA SER A 136 -5.85 13.71 -3.99
C SER A 136 -5.34 12.87 -2.83
N MET A 137 -5.38 11.54 -2.95
CA MET A 137 -4.83 10.62 -1.95
C MET A 137 -3.30 10.67 -1.90
N GLU A 138 -2.61 10.70 -3.05
CA GLU A 138 -1.15 10.91 -3.11
C GLU A 138 -0.74 12.21 -2.39
N LYS A 139 -1.41 13.32 -2.70
CA LYS A 139 -1.13 14.62 -2.04
C LYS A 139 -1.47 14.63 -0.55
N ARG A 140 -2.50 13.90 -0.11
CA ARG A 140 -2.86 13.79 1.32
C ARG A 140 -1.88 12.91 2.08
N GLY A 141 -1.39 11.81 1.49
CA GLY A 141 -0.37 10.95 2.08
C GLY A 141 0.95 11.68 2.32
N MET A 142 1.36 12.52 1.36
CA MET A 142 2.56 13.36 1.49
C MET A 142 2.44 14.49 2.53
N ARG A 143 1.22 14.91 2.88
CA ARG A 143 0.97 16.02 3.82
C ARG A 143 0.56 15.55 5.22
N ASN A 144 0.56 14.25 5.50
CA ASN A 144 0.21 13.76 6.83
C ASN A 144 1.34 14.10 7.82
N PRO A 145 1.09 14.92 8.87
CA PRO A 145 2.13 15.34 9.80
C PRO A 145 2.84 14.17 10.46
N VAL A 146 2.12 13.08 10.75
CA VAL A 146 2.68 11.85 11.33
C VAL A 146 3.67 11.18 10.37
N VAL A 147 3.34 11.11 9.08
CA VAL A 147 4.21 10.51 8.06
C VAL A 147 5.43 11.41 7.79
N SER A 148 5.26 12.74 7.78
CA SER A 148 6.39 13.68 7.62
C SER A 148 7.34 13.65 8.81
N ALA A 149 6.82 13.44 10.03
CA ALA A 149 7.61 13.32 11.24
C ALA A 149 8.42 12.02 11.29
N VAL A 150 7.85 10.91 10.80
CA VAL A 150 8.53 9.59 10.77
C VAL A 150 9.54 9.48 9.62
N THR A 151 9.25 10.08 8.46
CA THR A 151 10.12 9.97 7.26
C THR A 151 11.14 11.10 7.14
N GLY A 152 11.09 12.12 8.00
CA GLY A 152 11.99 13.27 7.96
C GLY A 152 11.83 14.17 6.72
N SER A 153 10.76 13.97 5.95
CA SER A 153 10.49 14.73 4.74
C SER A 153 10.00 16.14 5.11
N LYS A 154 10.76 17.18 4.71
CA LYS A 154 10.40 18.57 4.98
C LYS A 154 9.06 18.89 4.29
N PRO A 155 8.13 19.59 4.97
CA PRO A 155 6.87 19.99 4.35
C PRO A 155 7.17 20.85 3.12
N THR A 156 6.77 20.38 1.95
CA THR A 156 6.90 21.15 0.70
C THR A 156 6.01 22.38 0.83
N LYS A 157 6.65 23.56 0.88
CA LYS A 157 5.92 24.83 0.92
C LYS A 157 5.22 25.02 -0.41
N LEU A 158 3.98 25.50 -0.38
CA LEU A 158 3.12 25.74 -1.54
C LEU A 158 3.65 26.78 -2.56
N LEU A 159 4.86 27.32 -2.35
CA LEU A 159 5.44 28.44 -3.10
C LEU A 159 6.90 28.18 -3.56
N ASP A 160 7.43 26.96 -3.38
CA ASP A 160 8.66 26.47 -4.02
C ASP A 160 8.31 25.23 -4.87
#